data_AF-A0ABD3B1B2-F1
#
_entry.id   AF-A0ABD3B1B2-F1
#
_cell.length_a   1.000
_cell.length_b   1.000
_cell.length_c   1.000
_cell.angle_alpha   90.00
_cell.angle_beta   90.00
_cell.angle_gamma   90.00
#
_symmetry.space_group_name_H-M   'P 1'
#
loop_
_entity.id
_entity.type
_entity.pdbx_description
1 polymer ?
#
loop_
_entity_poly.entity_id
_entity_poly.type
_entity_poly.pdbx_seq_one_letter_code
_entity_poly.pdbx_strand_id
1 'polypeptide(L)'
;MDASGKFKEYLATDMRGLLSLYQAVHVRTHGDSILEEALAFTSVRLKSRAQYMIPILAKQVKYALQQTLCKGIPGVKARHYISIYEEDETNDNPLLLRLAKLDFNSLQMLHKQELDELLRYVRNLMHRYLGLLLKVM
;
A
#
# COMPACT_ATOMS: atom_id res chain seq x y z
N MET A 1 28.18 -4.03 3.03
CA MET A 1 28.68 -3.36 1.82
C MET A 1 30.00 -3.98 1.39
N ASP A 2 30.43 -3.75 0.16
CA ASP A 2 31.80 -4.02 -0.28
C ASP A 2 32.75 -2.89 0.15
N ALA A 3 34.02 -2.98 -0.24
CA ALA A 3 35.04 -1.96 0.08
C ALA A 3 34.76 -0.59 -0.56
N SER A 4 33.87 -0.52 -1.56
CA SER A 4 33.47 0.72 -2.24
C SER A 4 32.21 1.37 -1.64
N GLY A 5 31.64 0.76 -0.59
CA GLY A 5 30.40 1.25 0.03
C GLY A 5 29.13 0.86 -0.70
N LYS A 6 29.18 -0.11 -1.64
CA LYS A 6 27.99 -0.61 -2.35
C LYS A 6 27.41 -1.86 -1.70
N PHE A 7 26.11 -2.12 -1.89
CA PHE A 7 25.53 -3.41 -1.53
C PHE A 7 26.22 -4.55 -2.28
N LYS A 8 26.47 -5.65 -1.55
CA LYS A 8 27.17 -6.82 -2.10
C LYS A 8 26.28 -7.50 -3.14
N GLU A 9 26.83 -7.82 -4.31
CA GLU A 9 26.05 -8.36 -5.45
C GLU A 9 25.31 -9.67 -5.14
N TYR A 10 25.82 -10.51 -4.25
CA TYR A 10 25.11 -11.74 -3.88
C TYR A 10 23.75 -11.48 -3.21
N LEU A 11 23.53 -10.29 -2.63
CA LEU A 11 22.24 -9.90 -2.06
C LEU A 11 21.16 -9.72 -3.14
N ALA A 12 21.55 -9.64 -4.41
CA ALA A 12 20.62 -9.53 -5.51
C ALA A 12 19.71 -10.77 -5.68
N THR A 13 20.09 -11.92 -5.12
CA THR A 13 19.34 -13.18 -5.24
C THR A 13 18.19 -13.30 -4.27
N ASP A 14 18.23 -12.58 -3.14
CA ASP A 14 17.16 -12.58 -2.15
C ASP A 14 16.08 -11.54 -2.51
N MET A 15 15.14 -11.96 -3.36
CA MET A 15 14.08 -11.06 -3.83
C MET A 15 13.14 -10.58 -2.71
N ARG A 16 12.96 -11.38 -1.65
CA ARG A 16 12.15 -10.99 -0.48
C ARG A 16 12.90 -9.94 0.35
N GLY A 17 14.19 -10.18 0.62
CA GLY A 17 15.06 -9.19 1.27
C GLY A 17 15.16 -7.88 0.51
N LEU A 18 15.27 -7.92 -0.82
CA LEU A 18 15.26 -6.73 -1.68
C LEU A 18 13.94 -5.95 -1.57
N LEU A 19 12.80 -6.65 -1.57
CA LEU A 19 11.48 -6.01 -1.41
C LEU A 19 11.33 -5.34 -0.04
N SER A 20 11.74 -6.02 1.03
CA SER A 20 11.72 -5.47 2.39
C SER A 20 12.62 -4.23 2.50
N LEU A 21 13.84 -4.29 1.95
CA LEU A 21 14.75 -3.15 1.93
C LEU A 21 14.19 -1.99 1.11
N TYR A 22 13.62 -2.27 -0.07
CA TYR A 22 12.96 -1.26 -0.90
C TYR A 22 11.82 -0.54 -0.16
N GLN A 23 11.03 -1.26 0.65
CA GLN A 23 9.98 -0.63 1.46
C GLN A 23 10.59 0.22 2.59
N ALA A 24 11.63 -0.27 3.24
CA ALA A 24 12.31 0.42 4.35
C ALA A 24 12.98 1.73 3.90
N VAL A 25 13.60 1.79 2.71
CA VAL A 25 14.25 3.04 2.25
C VAL A 25 13.27 4.20 2.09
N HIS A 26 11.97 3.94 2.00
CA HIS A 26 10.97 4.99 1.89
C HIS A 26 10.58 5.67 3.21
N VAL A 27 11.11 5.20 4.36
CA VAL A 27 11.03 5.92 5.65
C VAL A 27 12.27 6.73 5.99
N ARG A 28 13.25 6.82 5.07
CA ARG A 28 14.51 7.55 5.30
C ARG A 28 14.31 9.03 5.60
N THR A 29 15.20 9.58 6.43
CA THR A 29 15.37 11.02 6.64
C THR A 29 16.48 11.57 5.74
N HIS A 30 16.65 12.90 5.72
CA HIS A 30 17.70 13.54 4.94
C HIS A 30 19.11 13.15 5.42
N GLY A 31 20.06 13.04 4.49
CA GLY A 31 21.48 12.79 4.79
C GLY A 31 21.88 11.32 4.92
N ASP A 32 20.97 10.37 4.69
CA ASP A 32 21.26 8.94 4.76
C ASP A 32 21.72 8.37 3.40
N SER A 33 23.02 8.50 3.12
CA SER A 33 23.64 8.04 1.88
C SER A 33 23.54 6.52 1.66
N ILE A 34 23.48 5.75 2.74
CA ILE A 34 23.29 4.30 2.69
C ILE A 34 21.90 3.97 2.15
N LEU A 35 20.87 4.69 2.60
CA LEU A 35 19.49 4.47 2.13
C LEU A 35 19.27 5.00 0.70
N GLU A 36 20.07 5.96 0.24
CA GLU A 36 20.08 6.38 -1.17
C GLU A 36 20.64 5.30 -2.09
N GLU A 37 21.76 4.70 -1.70
CA GLU A 37 22.34 3.57 -2.43
C GLU A 37 21.43 2.34 -2.38
N ALA A 38 20.78 2.08 -1.24
CA ALA A 38 19.80 1.00 -1.09
C ALA A 38 18.60 1.18 -2.04
N LEU A 39 18.09 2.40 -2.18
CA LEU A 39 16.99 2.69 -3.10
C LEU A 39 17.39 2.42 -4.55
N ALA A 40 18.59 2.86 -4.96
CA ALA A 40 19.12 2.57 -6.29
C ALA A 40 19.32 1.06 -6.51
N PHE A 41 19.96 0.38 -5.55
CA PHE A 41 20.30 -1.04 -5.61
C PHE A 41 19.06 -1.93 -5.75
N THR A 42 18.02 -1.67 -4.95
CA THR A 42 16.79 -2.46 -4.91
C THR A 42 15.88 -2.17 -6.10
N SER A 43 15.71 -0.89 -6.48
CA SER A 43 14.81 -0.48 -7.57
C SER A 43 15.15 -1.16 -8.89
N VAL A 44 16.44 -1.20 -9.24
CA VAL A 44 16.91 -1.79 -10.50
C VAL A 44 16.67 -3.31 -10.52
N ARG A 45 16.99 -3.99 -9.41
CA ARG A 45 16.92 -5.46 -9.32
C ARG A 45 15.50 -5.98 -9.23
N LEU A 46 14.64 -5.30 -8.48
CA LEU A 46 13.22 -5.64 -8.39
C LEU A 46 12.53 -5.49 -9.76
N LYS A 47 12.83 -4.41 -10.51
CA LYS A 47 12.30 -4.20 -11.87
C LYS A 47 12.78 -5.26 -12.86
N SER A 48 14.08 -5.56 -12.89
CA SER A 48 14.65 -6.48 -13.89
C SER A 48 14.26 -7.94 -13.67
N ARG A 49 13.99 -8.33 -12.42
CA ARG A 49 13.70 -9.72 -12.06
C ARG A 49 12.22 -10.03 -11.83
N ALA A 50 11.33 -9.03 -11.86
CA ALA A 50 9.90 -9.21 -11.59
C ALA A 50 9.25 -10.32 -12.44
N GLN A 51 9.67 -10.48 -13.69
CA GLN A 51 9.13 -11.49 -14.62
C GLN A 51 9.53 -12.94 -14.31
N TYR A 52 10.57 -13.15 -13.49
CA TYR A 52 11.08 -14.48 -13.13
C TYR A 52 10.67 -14.92 -11.72
N MET A 53 9.89 -14.09 -11.02
CA MET A 53 9.41 -14.39 -9.67
C MET A 53 8.17 -15.28 -9.72
N ILE A 54 7.92 -15.99 -8.62
CA ILE A 54 6.61 -16.61 -8.38
C ILE A 54 5.50 -15.55 -8.46
N PRO A 55 4.30 -15.88 -8.98
CA PRO A 55 3.27 -14.89 -9.30
C PRO A 55 2.91 -13.97 -8.14
N ILE A 56 2.84 -14.51 -6.91
CA ILE A 56 2.49 -13.75 -5.72
C ILE A 56 3.53 -12.68 -5.39
N LEU A 57 4.81 -13.03 -5.45
CA LEU A 57 5.92 -12.11 -5.20
C LEU A 57 6.00 -11.06 -6.31
N ALA A 58 5.79 -11.45 -7.57
CA ALA A 58 5.72 -10.51 -8.69
C ALA A 58 4.62 -9.46 -8.49
N LYS A 59 3.42 -9.87 -8.02
CA LYS A 59 2.32 -8.95 -7.67
C LYS A 59 2.72 -7.97 -6.56
N GLN A 60 3.33 -8.47 -5.48
CA GLN A 60 3.81 -7.63 -4.38
C GLN A 60 4.87 -6.62 -4.83
N VAL A 61 5.84 -7.06 -5.65
CA VAL A 61 6.89 -6.19 -6.20
C VAL A 61 6.31 -5.13 -7.13
N LYS A 62 5.42 -5.52 -8.04
CA LYS A 62 4.73 -4.56 -8.91
C LYS A 62 3.97 -3.51 -8.12
N TYR A 63 3.25 -3.92 -7.07
CA TYR A 63 2.54 -3.00 -6.20
C TYR A 63 3.50 -2.07 -5.45
N ALA A 64 4.58 -2.59 -4.85
CA ALA A 64 5.55 -1.79 -4.12
C ALA A 64 6.24 -0.73 -5.01
N LEU A 65 6.56 -1.09 -6.26
CA LEU A 65 7.15 -0.17 -7.25
C LEU A 65 6.19 0.93 -7.69
N GLN A 66 4.87 0.71 -7.61
CA GLN A 66 3.85 1.72 -7.88
C GLN A 66 3.53 2.57 -6.64
N GLN A 67 3.41 1.92 -5.49
CA GLN A 67 3.02 2.53 -4.23
C GLN A 67 3.79 1.91 -3.06
N THR A 68 4.53 2.75 -2.35
CA THR A 68 5.32 2.31 -1.20
C THR A 68 4.41 2.09 0.01
N LEU A 69 4.70 1.07 0.83
CA LEU A 69 3.88 0.76 2.00
C LEU A 69 3.75 1.95 2.94
N CYS A 70 4.80 2.76 3.12
CA CYS A 70 4.80 3.86 4.08
C CYS A 70 4.01 5.08 3.60
N LYS A 71 3.79 5.25 2.29
CA LYS A 71 3.13 6.44 1.73
C LYS A 71 1.69 6.22 1.26
N GLY A 72 1.18 4.99 1.30
CA GLY A 72 -0.18 4.68 0.86
C GLY A 72 -1.25 4.85 1.95
N ILE A 73 -2.50 5.06 1.52
CA ILE A 73 -3.67 5.09 2.40
C ILE A 73 -3.83 3.71 3.07
N PRO A 74 -3.88 3.60 4.40
CA PRO A 74 -3.97 2.33 5.12
C PRO A 74 -5.07 1.40 4.61
N GLY A 75 -6.30 1.90 4.44
CA GLY A 75 -7.43 1.10 3.96
C GLY A 75 -7.23 0.52 2.55
N VAL A 76 -6.67 1.30 1.62
CA VAL A 76 -6.40 0.85 0.24
C VAL A 76 -5.32 -0.25 0.24
N LYS A 77 -4.25 -0.07 1.01
CA LYS A 77 -3.19 -1.07 1.15
C LYS A 77 -3.69 -2.35 1.80
N ALA A 78 -4.47 -2.23 2.89
CA ALA A 78 -5.05 -3.39 3.57
C ALA A 78 -5.93 -4.19 2.63
N ARG A 79 -6.80 -3.53 1.83
CA ARG A 79 -7.64 -4.21 0.84
C ARG A 79 -6.82 -4.97 -0.20
N HIS A 80 -5.76 -4.35 -0.71
CA HIS A 80 -4.88 -4.99 -1.69
C HIS A 80 -4.14 -6.18 -1.09
N TYR A 81 -3.58 -6.02 0.12
CA TYR A 81 -2.82 -7.07 0.78
C TYR A 81 -3.70 -8.26 1.20
N ILE A 82 -4.95 -8.04 1.64
CA ILE A 82 -5.91 -9.12 1.90
C ILE A 82 -6.12 -9.98 0.65
N SER A 83 -6.23 -9.36 -0.53
CA SER A 83 -6.38 -10.08 -1.80
C SER A 83 -5.15 -10.91 -2.14
N ILE A 84 -3.95 -10.34 -1.95
CA ILE A 84 -2.68 -11.07 -2.15
C ILE A 84 -2.62 -12.25 -1.17
N TYR A 85 -2.89 -12.01 0.11
CA TYR A 85 -2.82 -13.03 1.15
C TYR A 85 -3.81 -14.18 0.91
N GLU A 86 -4.97 -13.91 0.31
CA GLU A 86 -5.94 -14.93 -0.08
C GLU A 86 -5.48 -15.81 -1.25
N GLU A 87 -4.74 -15.24 -2.20
CA GLU A 87 -4.25 -15.95 -3.38
C GLU A 87 -2.98 -16.79 -3.12
N ASP A 88 -2.28 -16.52 -2.03
CA ASP A 88 -1.03 -17.19 -1.70
C ASP A 88 -1.29 -18.54 -1.04
N GLU A 89 -1.15 -19.62 -1.83
CA GLU A 89 -1.32 -21.00 -1.39
C GLU A 89 -0.32 -21.44 -0.31
N THR A 90 0.75 -20.67 -0.10
CA THR A 90 1.74 -20.96 0.95
C THR A 90 1.34 -20.44 2.33
N ASN A 91 0.27 -19.64 2.42
CA ASN A 91 -0.22 -19.09 3.68
C ASN A 91 -0.92 -20.17 4.52
N ASP A 92 -0.43 -20.35 5.75
CA ASP A 92 -0.87 -21.37 6.69
C ASP A 92 -1.83 -20.85 7.76
N ASN A 93 -2.11 -19.53 7.79
CA ASN A 93 -2.94 -18.90 8.81
C ASN A 93 -4.31 -18.43 8.26
N PRO A 94 -5.30 -19.33 8.14
CA PRO A 94 -6.64 -18.99 7.66
C PRO A 94 -7.42 -18.14 8.67
N LEU A 95 -7.08 -18.20 9.95
CA LEU A 95 -7.70 -17.38 10.99
C LEU A 95 -7.37 -15.90 10.80
N LEU A 96 -6.11 -15.59 10.46
CA LEU A 96 -5.68 -14.22 10.15
C LEU A 96 -6.42 -13.66 8.92
N LEU A 97 -6.55 -14.45 7.85
CA LEU A 97 -7.29 -14.04 6.66
C LEU A 97 -8.76 -13.77 6.97
N ARG A 98 -9.40 -14.66 7.74
CA ARG A 98 -10.80 -14.49 8.16
C ARG A 98 -10.97 -13.23 9.01
N LEU A 99 -10.08 -13.01 9.97
CA LEU A 99 -10.11 -11.83 10.83
C LEU A 99 -9.97 -10.54 10.00
N ALA A 100 -8.96 -10.48 9.13
CA ALA A 100 -8.71 -9.30 8.29
C ALA A 100 -9.90 -8.97 7.37
N LYS A 101 -10.56 -9.98 6.80
CA LYS A 101 -11.77 -9.79 5.97
C LYS A 101 -12.95 -9.25 6.78
N LEU A 102 -13.19 -9.80 7.97
CA LEU A 102 -14.30 -9.37 8.83
C LEU A 102 -14.09 -7.94 9.32
N ASP A 103 -12.88 -7.62 9.79
CA ASP A 103 -12.52 -6.28 10.26
C ASP A 103 -12.66 -5.24 9.14
N PHE A 104 -12.12 -5.54 7.96
CA PHE A 104 -12.24 -4.65 6.80
C PHE A 104 -13.70 -4.40 6.39
N ASN A 105 -14.54 -5.45 6.39
CA ASN A 105 -15.95 -5.32 6.04
C ASN A 105 -16.74 -4.53 7.09
N SER A 106 -16.43 -4.72 8.37
CA SER A 106 -17.03 -3.96 9.48
C SER A 106 -16.74 -2.46 9.33
N LEU A 107 -15.47 -2.09 9.14
CA LEU A 107 -15.07 -0.70 8.89
C LEU A 107 -15.70 -0.15 7.60
N GLN A 108 -15.79 -0.94 6.53
CA GLN A 108 -16.46 -0.51 5.30
C GLN A 108 -17.95 -0.19 5.53
N MET A 109 -18.65 -0.97 6.35
CA MET A 109 -20.05 -0.70 6.69
C MET A 109 -20.19 0.62 7.46
N LEU A 110 -19.32 0.86 8.44
CA LEU A 110 -19.30 2.12 9.19
C LEU A 110 -19.03 3.31 8.26
N HIS A 111 -17.99 3.26 7.43
CA HIS A 111 -17.69 4.35 6.48
C HIS A 111 -18.84 4.63 5.50
N LYS A 112 -19.63 3.60 5.11
CA LYS A 112 -20.81 3.79 4.27
C LYS A 112 -21.94 4.52 4.99
N GLN A 113 -22.13 4.26 6.29
CA GLN A 113 -23.11 4.97 7.11
C GLN A 113 -22.72 6.43 7.28
N GLU A 114 -21.45 6.70 7.63
CA GLU A 114 -20.92 8.06 7.75
C GLU A 114 -21.06 8.84 6.44
N LEU A 115 -20.77 8.20 5.30
CA LEU A 115 -20.93 8.82 3.99
C LEU A 115 -22.40 9.15 3.69
N ASP A 116 -23.34 8.26 4.02
CA ASP A 116 -24.77 8.52 3.82
C ASP A 116 -25.25 9.72 4.66
N GLU A 117 -24.80 9.83 5.91
CA GLU A 117 -25.11 10.97 6.78
C GLU A 117 -24.55 12.28 6.23
N LEU A 118 -23.29 12.29 5.77
CA LEU A 118 -22.67 13.45 5.14
C LEU A 118 -23.42 13.87 3.88
N LEU A 119 -23.77 12.92 3.01
CA LEU A 119 -24.54 13.20 1.80
C LEU A 119 -25.92 13.79 2.11
N ARG A 120 -26.59 13.26 3.14
CA ARG A 120 -27.88 13.79 3.62
C ARG A 120 -27.75 15.21 4.14
N TYR A 121 -26.71 15.49 4.92
CA TYR A 121 -26.41 16.83 5.41
C TYR A 121 -26.19 17.82 4.27
N VAL A 122 -25.34 17.46 3.29
CA VAL A 122 -25.05 18.29 2.12
C VAL A 122 -26.30 18.57 1.29
N ARG A 123 -27.15 17.56 1.06
CA ARG A 123 -28.46 17.75 0.39
C ARG A 123 -29.35 18.73 1.13
N ASN A 124 -29.48 18.58 2.45
CA ASN A 124 -30.28 19.47 3.27
C ASN A 124 -29.74 20.91 3.24
N LEU A 125 -28.42 21.09 3.25
CA LEU A 125 -27.79 22.40 3.16
C LEU A 125 -28.09 23.06 1.80
N MET A 126 -27.93 22.33 0.70
CA MET A 126 -28.27 22.82 -0.65
C MET A 126 -29.75 23.23 -0.76
N HIS A 127 -30.67 22.42 -0.23
CA HIS A 127 -32.10 22.78 -0.21
C HIS A 127 -32.37 24.08 0.55
N ARG A 128 -31.71 24.31 1.70
CA ARG A 128 -31.87 25.55 2.47
C ARG A 128 -31.32 26.77 1.73
N TYR A 129 -30.14 26.66 1.11
CA TYR A 129 -29.56 27.75 0.31
C TYR A 129 -30.44 28.13 -0.87
N LEU A 130 -30.98 27.15 -1.60
CA LEU A 130 -31.89 27.40 -2.71
C LEU A 130 -33.17 28.12 -2.24
N GLY A 131 -33.72 27.68 -1.10
CA GLY A 131 -34.89 28.32 -0.49
C GLY A 131 -34.64 29.75 0.01
N LEU A 132 -33.41 30.07 0.43
CA LEU A 132 -33.03 31.44 0.79
C LEU A 132 -32.87 32.32 -0.45
N LEU A 133 -32.23 31.83 -1.52
CA LEU A 133 -32.08 32.59 -2.77
C LEU A 133 -33.44 32.95 -3.40
N LEU A 134 -34.40 32.03 -3.42
CA LEU A 134 -35.76 32.27 -3.91
C LEU A 134 -36.57 33.26 -3.05
N LYS A 135 -36.16 33.54 -1.81
CA LYS A 135 -36.81 34.55 -0.94
C LYS A 135 -36.23 35.95 -1.12
N VAL A 136 -35.06 36.07 -1.75
CA VAL A 136 -34.32 37.34 -1.91
C VAL A 136 -34.46 37.89 -3.33
N MET A 137 -34.90 37.07 -4.29
CA MET A 137 -35.38 37.50 -5.62
C MET A 137 -36.88 37.80 -5.58
#